data_AF-A0A0K0KWR4-F1
#
_entry.id   AF-A0A0K0KWR4-F1
#
_cell.length_a   1.000
_cell.length_b   1.000
_cell.length_c   1.000
_cell.angle_alpha   90.00
_cell.angle_beta   90.00
_cell.angle_gamma   90.00
#
_symmetry.space_group_name_H-M   'P 1'
#
loop_
_entity.id
_entity.type
_entity.pdbx_description
1 polymer ?
#
loop_
_entity_poly.entity_id
_entity_poly.type
_entity_poly.pdbx_seq_one_letter_code
_entity_poly.pdbx_strand_id
1 'polypeptide(L)'
;YNICFQSLKENSGSSVADVTGLAQIMVKVMKAKANDGLNKIHQLQRVRNIGTRKALSSCGDKYKAILVADIPQAIEALEKGDPKFAEDGANDAANEASYCESEFNGKSPLTIQNNAMHDVSAVTAAMVRQLL
;
A
#
# COMPACT_ATOMS: atom_id res chain seq x y z
N TYR A 1 5.16 17.70 -2.90
CA TYR A 1 3.84 17.12 -2.59
C TYR A 1 2.69 18.06 -2.95
N ASN A 2 2.71 19.35 -2.60
CA ASN A 2 1.56 20.26 -2.81
C ASN A 2 1.26 20.70 -4.26
N ILE A 3 2.26 20.85 -5.13
CA ILE A 3 2.04 21.53 -6.43
C ILE A 3 1.31 20.63 -7.44
N CYS A 4 1.62 19.33 -7.46
CA CYS A 4 0.96 18.38 -8.39
C CYS A 4 -0.52 18.17 -8.02
N PHE A 5 -0.82 18.06 -6.73
CA PHE A 5 -2.18 17.79 -6.25
C PHE A 5 -3.12 19.01 -6.39
N GLN A 6 -2.62 20.23 -6.11
CA GLN A 6 -3.43 21.45 -6.29
C GLN A 6 -3.74 21.74 -7.76
N SER A 7 -2.78 21.48 -8.66
CA SER A 7 -2.98 21.67 -10.11
C SER A 7 -4.06 20.74 -10.68
N LEU A 8 -4.30 19.58 -10.06
CA LEU A 8 -5.37 18.66 -10.45
C LEU A 8 -6.75 19.11 -9.95
N LYS A 9 -6.81 19.85 -8.83
CA LYS A 9 -8.06 20.29 -8.19
C LYS A 9 -8.69 21.52 -8.87
N GLU A 10 -7.88 22.34 -9.54
CA GLU A 10 -8.32 23.61 -10.14
C GLU A 10 -9.02 23.45 -11.51
N ASN A 11 -9.02 22.25 -12.12
CA ASN A 11 -9.43 22.07 -13.52
C ASN A 11 -10.70 21.23 -13.77
N SER A 12 -11.55 21.00 -12.77
CA SER A 12 -12.83 20.31 -13.00
C SER A 12 -13.94 20.82 -12.11
N GLY A 13 -15.03 21.28 -12.72
CA GLY A 13 -16.27 21.68 -12.04
C GLY A 13 -17.05 20.52 -11.40
N SER A 14 -16.38 19.49 -10.89
CA SER A 14 -16.93 18.29 -10.23
C SER A 14 -15.94 17.70 -9.19
N SER A 15 -15.28 18.56 -8.42
CA SER A 15 -14.02 18.29 -7.69
C SER A 15 -14.02 17.16 -6.64
N VAL A 16 -15.15 16.50 -6.37
CA VAL A 16 -15.26 15.33 -5.46
C VAL A 16 -15.20 14.01 -6.24
N ALA A 17 -15.73 13.98 -7.47
CA ALA A 17 -15.72 12.78 -8.31
C ALA A 17 -14.30 12.41 -8.79
N ASP A 18 -13.41 13.40 -8.94
CA ASP A 18 -12.06 13.18 -9.43
C ASP A 18 -11.08 12.67 -8.37
N VAL A 19 -11.18 13.15 -7.12
CA VAL A 19 -10.29 12.71 -6.04
C VAL A 19 -10.58 11.26 -5.64
N THR A 20 -11.85 10.85 -5.59
CA THR A 20 -12.23 9.45 -5.38
C THR A 20 -11.71 8.55 -6.50
N GLY A 21 -11.85 8.97 -7.76
CA GLY A 21 -11.31 8.23 -8.91
C GLY A 21 -9.79 8.07 -8.86
N LEU A 22 -9.06 9.13 -8.51
CA LEU A 22 -7.61 9.08 -8.28
C LEU A 22 -7.23 8.15 -7.13
N ALA A 23 -7.98 8.19 -6.01
CA ALA A 23 -7.75 7.29 -4.87
C ALA A 23 -7.95 5.82 -5.27
N GLN A 24 -9.00 5.50 -6.03
CA GLN A 24 -9.24 4.15 -6.54
C GLN A 24 -8.11 3.66 -7.47
N ILE A 25 -7.55 4.54 -8.30
CA ILE A 25 -6.38 4.22 -9.13
C ILE A 25 -5.18 3.91 -8.23
N MET A 26 -4.93 4.72 -7.21
CA MET A 26 -3.82 4.51 -6.28
C MET A 26 -3.96 3.21 -5.48
N VAL A 27 -5.17 2.81 -5.07
CA VAL A 27 -5.42 1.49 -4.46
C VAL A 27 -5.11 0.33 -5.43
N LYS A 28 -5.35 0.49 -6.74
CA LYS A 28 -4.91 -0.50 -7.74
C LYS A 28 -3.38 -0.56 -7.85
N VAL A 29 -2.69 0.58 -7.73
CA VAL A 29 -1.21 0.63 -7.67
C VAL A 29 -0.70 -0.09 -6.42
N MET A 30 -1.31 0.15 -5.25
CA MET A 30 -1.02 -0.60 -4.01
C MET A 30 -1.13 -2.10 -4.25
N LYS A 31 -2.21 -2.58 -4.87
CA LYS A 31 -2.37 -4.01 -5.22
C LYS A 31 -1.26 -4.54 -6.10
N ALA A 32 -0.82 -3.78 -7.11
CA ALA A 32 0.29 -4.19 -7.95
C ALA A 32 1.61 -4.30 -7.16
N LYS A 33 1.90 -3.33 -6.28
CA LYS A 33 3.10 -3.34 -5.44
C LYS A 33 3.08 -4.45 -4.38
N ALA A 34 1.92 -4.72 -3.79
CA ALA A 34 1.74 -5.82 -2.86
C ALA A 34 1.99 -7.18 -3.54
N ASN A 35 1.49 -7.38 -4.76
CA ASN A 35 1.77 -8.60 -5.52
C ASN A 35 3.26 -8.72 -5.91
N ASP A 36 3.92 -7.63 -6.29
CA ASP A 36 5.36 -7.64 -6.56
C ASP A 36 6.18 -8.05 -5.33
N GLY A 37 5.86 -7.46 -4.16
CA GLY A 37 6.46 -7.83 -2.88
C GLY A 37 6.26 -9.30 -2.53
N LEU A 38 5.02 -9.80 -2.61
CA LEU A 38 4.70 -11.19 -2.33
C LEU A 38 5.41 -12.15 -3.29
N ASN A 39 5.48 -11.82 -4.58
CA ASN A 39 6.21 -12.61 -5.56
C ASN A 39 7.71 -12.66 -5.24
N LYS A 40 8.31 -11.53 -4.85
CA LYS A 40 9.72 -11.49 -4.43
C LYS A 40 9.95 -12.32 -3.18
N ILE A 41 9.06 -12.27 -2.19
CA ILE A 41 9.09 -13.12 -0.99
C ILE A 41 9.09 -14.60 -1.38
N HIS A 42 8.18 -15.04 -2.25
CA HIS A 42 8.12 -16.42 -2.73
C HIS A 42 9.41 -16.86 -3.45
N GLN A 43 10.00 -15.99 -4.26
CA GLN A 43 11.30 -16.27 -4.91
C GLN A 43 12.41 -16.46 -3.87
N LEU A 44 12.48 -15.58 -2.86
CA LEU A 44 13.50 -15.64 -1.81
C LEU A 44 13.31 -16.87 -0.90
N GLN A 45 12.09 -17.30 -0.63
CA GLN A 45 11.80 -18.50 0.16
C GLN A 45 12.27 -19.79 -0.51
N ARG A 46 12.36 -19.82 -1.85
CA ARG A 46 12.93 -20.96 -2.59
C ARG A 46 14.44 -21.07 -2.39
N VAL A 47 15.12 -19.95 -2.14
CA VAL A 47 16.54 -19.94 -1.78
C VAL A 47 16.66 -20.29 -0.31
N ARG A 48 17.25 -21.45 0.01
CA ARG A 48 17.33 -21.95 1.39
C ARG A 48 18.38 -21.19 2.20
N ASN A 49 18.04 -19.98 2.66
CA ASN A 49 18.79 -19.24 3.68
C ASN A 49 18.07 -19.37 5.04
N ILE A 50 18.69 -20.08 5.99
CA ILE A 50 18.10 -20.33 7.32
C ILE A 50 17.93 -19.02 8.10
N GLY A 51 18.85 -18.06 7.94
CA GLY A 51 18.85 -16.81 8.70
C GLY A 51 17.67 -15.88 8.38
N THR A 52 17.10 -15.97 7.17
CA THR A 52 16.01 -15.09 6.72
C THR A 52 14.65 -15.78 6.67
N ARG A 53 14.57 -17.10 6.92
CA ARG A 53 13.32 -17.87 6.74
C ARG A 53 12.17 -17.34 7.57
N LYS A 54 12.41 -17.03 8.86
CA LYS A 54 11.36 -16.53 9.76
C LYS A 54 10.86 -15.15 9.30
N ALA A 55 11.78 -14.24 9.00
CA ALA A 55 11.46 -12.90 8.50
C ALA A 55 10.68 -12.97 7.17
N LEU A 56 11.10 -13.82 6.24
CA LEU A 56 10.40 -14.02 4.96
C LEU A 56 9.00 -14.63 5.13
N SER A 57 8.79 -15.51 6.12
CA SER A 57 7.46 -16.03 6.43
C SER A 57 6.56 -14.93 6.99
N SER A 58 7.05 -14.17 7.98
CA SER A 58 6.35 -13.02 8.56
C SER A 58 5.95 -12.03 7.47
N CYS A 59 6.89 -11.62 6.61
CA CYS A 59 6.60 -10.78 5.46
C CYS A 59 5.54 -11.35 4.51
N GLY A 60 5.56 -12.67 4.26
CA GLY A 60 4.54 -13.31 3.44
C GLY A 60 3.13 -13.15 4.01
N ASP A 61 2.98 -13.34 5.32
CA ASP A 61 1.71 -13.15 6.02
C ASP A 61 1.25 -11.69 5.98
N LYS A 62 2.17 -10.74 6.13
CA LYS A 62 1.90 -9.30 6.03
C LYS A 62 1.42 -8.88 4.65
N TYR A 63 2.14 -9.26 3.60
CA TYR A 63 1.72 -8.97 2.23
C TYR A 63 0.42 -9.68 1.84
N LYS A 64 0.14 -10.84 2.43
CA LYS A 64 -1.16 -11.50 2.29
C LYS A 64 -2.26 -10.69 2.97
N ALA A 65 -2.05 -10.19 4.19
CA ALA A 65 -3.00 -9.31 4.88
C ALA A 65 -3.33 -8.08 4.03
N ILE A 66 -2.30 -7.41 3.47
CA ILE A 66 -2.49 -6.28 2.54
C ILE A 66 -3.43 -6.64 1.39
N LEU A 67 -3.22 -7.80 0.77
CA LEU A 67 -3.97 -8.20 -0.43
C LEU A 67 -5.40 -8.67 -0.14
N VAL A 68 -5.66 -9.24 1.04
CA VAL A 68 -6.95 -9.87 1.37
C VAL A 68 -7.81 -9.07 2.35
N ALA A 69 -7.23 -8.10 3.05
CA ALA A 69 -7.93 -7.25 4.01
C ALA A 69 -7.82 -5.77 3.63
N ASP A 70 -6.61 -5.20 3.68
CA ASP A 70 -6.40 -3.74 3.59
C ASP A 70 -6.85 -3.16 2.25
N ILE A 71 -6.46 -3.78 1.14
CA ILE A 71 -6.85 -3.35 -0.20
C ILE A 71 -8.36 -3.53 -0.44
N PRO A 72 -8.96 -4.70 -0.18
CA PRO A 72 -10.41 -4.87 -0.28
C PRO A 72 -11.19 -3.85 0.56
N GLN A 73 -10.78 -3.58 1.80
CA GLN A 73 -11.40 -2.57 2.66
C GLN A 73 -11.33 -1.19 2.00
N ALA A 74 -10.18 -0.78 1.48
CA ALA A 74 -10.04 0.52 0.84
C ALA A 74 -10.87 0.66 -0.44
N ILE A 75 -10.99 -0.41 -1.23
CA ILE A 75 -11.87 -0.43 -2.42
C ILE A 75 -13.33 -0.24 -2.01
N GLU A 76 -13.82 -1.07 -1.09
CA GLU A 76 -15.21 -1.05 -0.64
C GLU A 76 -15.58 0.30 -0.01
N ALA A 77 -14.70 0.83 0.82
CA ALA A 77 -14.84 2.12 1.47
C ALA A 77 -14.95 3.27 0.45
N LEU A 78 -14.10 3.31 -0.58
CA LEU A 78 -14.19 4.32 -1.64
C LEU A 78 -15.43 4.16 -2.51
N GLU A 79 -15.87 2.94 -2.79
CA GLU A 79 -17.09 2.66 -3.57
C GLU A 79 -18.36 3.06 -2.81
N LYS A 80 -18.37 2.91 -1.48
CA LYS A 80 -19.50 3.27 -0.62
C LYS A 80 -19.50 4.72 -0.15
N GLY A 81 -18.45 5.49 -0.46
CA GLY A 81 -18.31 6.86 -0.01
C GLY A 81 -18.00 7.00 1.47
N ASP A 82 -17.31 6.01 2.06
CA ASP A 82 -16.82 6.02 3.44
C ASP A 82 -15.28 6.09 3.46
N PRO A 83 -14.67 7.24 3.14
CA PRO A 83 -13.23 7.35 2.95
C PRO A 83 -12.42 7.07 4.21
N LYS A 84 -13.03 7.03 5.40
CA LYS A 84 -12.27 6.81 6.63
C LYS A 84 -11.66 5.42 6.67
N PHE A 85 -12.43 4.40 6.30
CA PHE A 85 -11.92 3.03 6.20
C PHE A 85 -10.92 2.84 5.06
N ALA A 86 -10.98 3.67 4.01
CA ALA A 86 -9.98 3.66 2.95
C ALA A 86 -8.66 4.29 3.39
N GLU A 87 -8.69 5.36 4.19
CA GLU A 87 -7.49 5.92 4.81
C GLU A 87 -6.85 4.88 5.74
N ASP A 88 -7.66 4.21 6.56
CA ASP A 88 -7.18 3.19 7.51
C ASP A 88 -6.54 2.00 6.78
N GLY A 89 -7.21 1.44 5.76
CA GLY A 89 -6.63 0.35 4.96
C GLY A 89 -5.33 0.74 4.25
N ALA A 90 -5.23 1.98 3.75
CA ALA A 90 -3.98 2.46 3.18
C ALA A 90 -2.86 2.61 4.22
N ASN A 91 -3.15 3.14 5.41
CA ASN A 91 -2.18 3.26 6.49
C ASN A 91 -1.71 1.90 7.01
N ASP A 92 -2.62 0.94 7.17
CA ASP A 92 -2.29 -0.41 7.61
C ASP A 92 -1.36 -1.10 6.60
N ALA A 93 -1.65 -0.96 5.29
CA ALA A 93 -0.76 -1.47 4.27
C ALA A 93 0.64 -0.81 4.29
N ALA A 94 0.74 0.48 4.62
CA ALA A 94 2.02 1.16 4.79
C ALA A 94 2.80 0.65 6.02
N ASN A 95 2.07 0.34 7.10
CA ASN A 95 2.64 -0.21 8.33
C ASN A 95 3.11 -1.65 8.12
N GLU A 96 2.34 -2.48 7.43
CA GLU A 96 2.71 -3.88 7.17
C GLU A 96 3.98 -3.99 6.30
N ALA A 97 4.14 -3.11 5.32
CA ALA A 97 5.38 -3.00 4.55
C ALA A 97 6.58 -2.58 5.44
N SER A 98 6.37 -1.59 6.32
CA SER A 98 7.40 -1.13 7.27
C SER A 98 7.80 -2.23 8.28
N TYR A 99 6.81 -2.97 8.79
CA TYR A 99 7.05 -4.08 9.71
C TYR A 99 7.83 -5.19 9.03
N CYS A 100 7.48 -5.55 7.79
CA CYS A 100 8.28 -6.49 7.01
C CYS A 100 9.74 -6.03 6.86
N GLU A 101 9.99 -4.74 6.57
CA GLU A 101 11.36 -4.22 6.45
C GLU A 101 12.15 -4.34 7.76
N SER A 102 11.49 -4.06 8.89
CA SER A 102 12.12 -4.10 10.21
C SER A 102 12.61 -5.49 10.64
N GLU A 103 12.05 -6.57 10.10
CA GLU A 103 12.39 -7.96 10.43
C GLU A 103 13.82 -8.36 10.01
N PHE A 104 14.47 -7.58 9.15
CA PHE A 104 15.77 -7.91 8.56
C PHE A 104 16.97 -7.18 9.18
N ASN A 105 16.79 -6.45 10.29
CA ASN A 105 17.88 -5.76 10.99
C ASN A 105 18.78 -4.92 10.05
N GLY A 106 18.18 -4.23 9.07
CA GLY A 106 18.88 -3.37 8.11
C GLY A 106 19.51 -4.06 6.90
N LYS A 107 19.36 -5.39 6.74
CA LYS A 107 19.86 -6.14 5.57
C LYS A 107 18.71 -6.79 4.79
N SER A 108 17.65 -6.03 4.57
CA SER A 108 16.44 -6.54 3.92
C SER A 108 16.69 -6.84 2.45
N PRO A 109 16.38 -8.06 1.97
CA PRO A 109 16.36 -8.36 0.54
C PRO A 109 15.09 -7.81 -0.16
N LEU A 110 14.25 -7.09 0.58
CA LEU A 110 12.94 -6.58 0.16
C LEU A 110 12.84 -5.05 0.23
N THR A 111 13.91 -4.31 0.57
CA THR A 111 13.87 -2.85 0.76
C THR A 111 13.19 -2.12 -0.40
N ILE A 112 13.46 -2.53 -1.64
CA ILE A 112 12.84 -1.92 -2.83
C ILE A 112 11.32 -2.13 -2.81
N GLN A 113 10.87 -3.36 -2.58
CA GLN A 113 9.45 -3.73 -2.56
C GLN A 113 8.73 -3.07 -1.37
N ASN A 114 9.34 -3.15 -0.18
CA ASN A 114 8.77 -2.61 1.05
C ASN A 114 8.63 -1.08 0.98
N ASN A 115 9.65 -0.37 0.51
CA ASN A 115 9.56 1.08 0.35
C ASN A 115 8.54 1.46 -0.72
N ALA A 116 8.52 0.77 -1.86
CA ALA A 116 7.54 1.06 -2.91
C ALA A 116 6.09 0.82 -2.43
N MET A 117 5.86 -0.23 -1.64
CA MET A 117 4.56 -0.50 -1.03
C MET A 117 4.21 0.57 0.01
N HIS A 118 5.15 0.90 0.91
CA HIS A 118 4.97 1.93 1.93
C HIS A 118 4.63 3.29 1.32
N ASP A 119 5.46 3.77 0.38
CA ASP A 119 5.34 5.09 -0.22
C ASP A 119 4.00 5.24 -0.95
N VAL A 120 3.63 4.25 -1.77
CA VAL A 120 2.36 4.27 -2.50
C VAL A 120 1.18 4.26 -1.52
N SER A 121 1.24 3.42 -0.48
CA SER A 121 0.19 3.36 0.55
C SER A 121 0.05 4.68 1.33
N ALA A 122 1.15 5.30 1.75
CA ALA A 122 1.15 6.57 2.47
C ALA A 122 0.60 7.72 1.59
N VAL A 123 0.95 7.73 0.30
CA VAL A 123 0.39 8.68 -0.67
C VAL A 123 -1.11 8.46 -0.84
N THR A 124 -1.56 7.20 -0.94
CA THR A 124 -2.99 6.87 -1.01
C THR A 124 -3.73 7.34 0.23
N ALA A 125 -3.21 7.07 1.44
CA ALA A 125 -3.84 7.50 2.68
C ALA A 125 -3.99 9.03 2.73
N ALA A 126 -2.93 9.77 2.40
CA ALA A 126 -2.96 11.23 2.34
C ALA A 126 -3.93 11.79 1.29
N MET A 127 -4.10 11.09 0.16
CA MET A 127 -5.07 11.43 -0.88
C MET A 127 -6.51 11.17 -0.41
N VAL A 128 -6.77 10.00 0.16
CA VAL A 128 -8.09 9.63 0.70
C VAL A 128 -8.49 10.57 1.84
N ARG A 129 -7.54 11.02 2.66
CA ARG A 129 -7.77 11.99 3.73
C ARG A 129 -8.36 13.32 3.23
N GLN A 130 -8.19 13.66 1.95
CA GLN A 130 -8.81 14.85 1.35
C GLN A 130 -10.32 14.71 1.11
N LEU A 131 -10.86 13.50 1.29
CA LEU A 131 -12.28 13.17 1.16
C LEU A 131 -13.00 13.14 2.53
N LEU A 132 -12.27 13.31 3.64
CA LEU A 132 -12.80 13.39 5.01
C LEU A 132 -13.20 14.82 5.37
#